data_AF-A0A7C8ACQ8-F1
#
_entry.id   AF-A0A7C8ACQ8-F1
#
_cell.length_a   1.000
_cell.length_b   1.000
_cell.length_c   1.000
_cell.angle_alpha   90.00
_cell.angle_beta   90.00
_cell.angle_gamma   90.00
#
_symmetry.space_group_name_H-M   'P 1'
#
loop_
_entity.id
_entity.type
_entity.pdbx_description
1 polymer ?
#
loop_
_entity_poly.entity_id
_entity_poly.type
_entity_poly.pdbx_seq_one_letter_code
_entity_poly.pdbx_strand_id
1 'polypeptide(L)'
;MTPDDAIIETLRRWSQFLLWASVILPVLGAFAVGARYYVERHEKQVSAHITAAAIERATQDAATARRDLTELEQKTAPRSLSPEQVKTLLGNLETAEGAGKTPNHMVIKQILVTAANGNQEAQSFAMQFVNVFKHAGCESDLSLPIPGLRPDVIGIHIGVRDSKNIPEGALALSRILSNAGIPFTVSQMTQDFLPEAPFVLVVGAKPY
;
A
#
# COMPACT_ATOMS: atom_id res chain seq x y z
N MET A 1 21.61 96.03 -33.92
CA MET A 1 21.78 94.84 -33.06
C MET A 1 23.25 94.80 -32.70
N THR A 2 23.60 95.24 -31.49
CA THR A 2 24.99 95.28 -31.05
C THR A 2 25.41 93.87 -30.60
N PRO A 3 26.71 93.54 -30.61
CA PRO A 3 27.20 92.25 -30.11
C PRO A 3 26.70 91.94 -28.69
N ASP A 4 26.52 92.98 -27.87
CA ASP A 4 26.06 92.89 -26.49
C ASP A 4 24.59 92.44 -26.38
N ASP A 5 23.73 92.84 -27.31
CA ASP A 5 22.32 92.39 -27.35
C ASP A 5 22.22 90.87 -27.55
N ALA A 6 23.09 90.30 -28.39
CA ALA A 6 23.12 88.86 -28.67
C ALA A 6 23.62 88.04 -27.47
N ILE A 7 24.54 88.59 -26.67
CA ILE A 7 25.05 87.95 -25.44
C ILE A 7 23.95 87.96 -24.36
N ILE A 8 23.22 89.06 -24.22
CA ILE A 8 22.13 89.16 -23.24
C ILE A 8 20.98 88.20 -23.59
N GLU A 9 20.62 88.09 -24.88
CA GLU A 9 19.56 87.21 -25.31
C GLU A 9 19.92 85.72 -25.18
N THR A 10 21.18 85.36 -25.42
CA THR A 10 21.68 84.00 -25.16
C THR A 10 21.69 83.67 -23.67
N LEU A 11 22.11 84.58 -22.79
CA LEU A 11 22.05 84.40 -21.34
C LEU A 11 20.62 84.23 -20.83
N ARG A 12 19.66 85.00 -21.36
CA ARG A 12 18.24 84.86 -21.01
C ARG A 12 17.68 83.49 -21.44
N ARG A 13 18.04 83.01 -22.64
CA ARG A 13 17.67 81.65 -23.10
C ARG A 13 18.25 80.55 -22.21
N TRP A 14 19.52 80.66 -21.82
CA TRP A 14 20.15 79.69 -20.91
C TRP A 14 19.52 79.70 -19.51
N SER A 15 19.21 80.88 -18.96
CA SER A 15 18.51 80.99 -17.68
C SER A 15 17.14 80.32 -17.72
N GLN A 16 16.37 80.55 -18.79
CA GLN A 16 15.06 79.91 -18.97
C GLN A 16 15.18 78.39 -19.14
N PHE A 17 16.21 77.92 -19.86
CA PHE A 17 16.50 76.49 -19.99
C PHE A 17 16.86 75.85 -18.64
N LEU A 18 17.73 76.48 -17.85
CA LEU A 18 18.12 75.98 -16.53
C LEU A 18 16.95 75.94 -15.54
N LEU A 19 16.03 76.91 -15.62
CA LEU A 19 14.82 76.91 -14.81
C LEU A 19 13.88 75.76 -15.21
N TRP A 20 13.68 75.52 -16.52
CA TRP A 20 12.92 74.35 -16.97
C TRP A 20 13.59 73.04 -16.56
N ALA A 21 14.92 72.96 -16.66
CA ALA A 21 15.67 71.79 -16.24
C ALA A 21 15.51 71.50 -14.74
N SER A 22 15.52 72.54 -13.88
CA SER A 22 15.34 72.36 -12.43
C SER A 22 13.95 71.90 -12.03
N VAL A 23 12.92 72.20 -12.84
CA VAL A 23 11.55 71.71 -12.63
C VAL A 23 11.34 70.31 -13.20
N ILE A 24 11.91 70.01 -14.37
CA ILE A 24 11.70 68.71 -15.05
C ILE A 24 12.51 67.58 -14.39
N LEU A 25 13.74 67.84 -13.94
CA LEU A 25 14.60 66.81 -13.34
C LEU A 25 13.96 66.10 -12.13
N PRO A 26 13.38 66.82 -11.14
CA PRO A 26 12.72 66.18 -10.00
C PRO A 26 11.52 65.33 -10.41
N VAL A 27 10.75 65.78 -11.41
CA VAL A 27 9.59 65.04 -11.93
C VAL A 27 10.06 63.73 -12.58
N LEU A 28 11.10 63.77 -13.42
CA LEU A 28 11.70 62.58 -14.00
C LEU A 28 12.27 61.64 -12.93
N GLY A 29 12.90 62.18 -11.88
CA GLY A 29 13.38 61.42 -10.74
C GLY A 29 12.25 60.69 -10.00
N ALA A 30 11.13 61.37 -9.73
CA ALA A 30 9.96 60.79 -9.10
C ALA A 30 9.34 59.66 -9.97
N PHE A 31 9.25 59.87 -11.29
CA PHE A 31 8.80 58.82 -12.21
C PHE A 31 9.73 57.60 -12.22
N ALA A 32 11.04 57.81 -12.22
CA ALA A 32 12.01 56.71 -12.20
C ALA A 32 11.91 55.88 -10.90
N VAL A 33 11.74 56.53 -9.74
CA VAL A 33 11.53 55.84 -8.46
C VAL A 33 10.20 55.08 -8.46
N GLY A 34 9.12 55.70 -8.95
CA GLY A 34 7.81 55.05 -9.06
C GLY A 34 7.83 53.82 -9.99
N ALA A 35 8.49 53.93 -11.14
CA ALA A 35 8.66 52.81 -12.07
C ALA A 35 9.45 51.67 -11.44
N ARG A 36 10.57 51.97 -10.75
CA ARG A 36 11.37 50.96 -10.04
C ARG A 36 10.57 50.26 -8.94
N TYR A 37 9.82 51.02 -8.15
CA TYR A 37 8.96 50.47 -7.10
C TYR A 37 7.87 49.54 -7.67
N TYR A 38 7.27 49.91 -8.80
CA TYR A 38 6.26 49.10 -9.47
C TYR A 38 6.83 47.76 -9.96
N VAL A 39 7.99 47.78 -10.61
CA VAL A 39 8.67 46.55 -11.08
C VAL A 39 9.02 45.66 -9.89
N GLU A 40 9.63 46.19 -8.84
CA GLU A 40 10.01 45.41 -7.66
C GLU A 40 8.78 44.79 -6.96
N ARG A 41 7.66 45.51 -6.91
CA ARG A 41 6.42 44.99 -6.34
C ARG A 41 5.81 43.88 -7.20
N HIS A 42 5.84 44.04 -8.52
CA HIS A 42 5.35 43.02 -9.45
C HIS A 42 6.21 41.76 -9.43
N GLU A 43 7.55 41.89 -9.40
CA GLU A 43 8.48 40.75 -9.25
C GLU A 43 8.23 39.97 -7.96
N LYS A 44 8.00 40.68 -6.84
CA LYS A 44 7.67 40.03 -5.55
C LYS A 44 6.34 39.28 -5.61
N GLN A 45 5.32 39.83 -6.27
CA GLN A 45 4.02 39.16 -6.43
C GLN A 45 4.14 37.90 -7.30
N VAL A 46 4.83 37.98 -8.43
CA VAL A 46 5.07 36.83 -9.31
C VAL A 46 5.88 35.74 -8.59
N SER A 47 6.95 36.13 -7.89
CA SER A 47 7.77 35.19 -7.12
C SER A 47 6.99 34.49 -6.01
N ALA A 48 6.13 35.23 -5.30
CA ALA A 48 5.25 34.67 -4.28
C ALA A 48 4.24 33.69 -4.88
N HIS A 49 3.63 34.00 -6.04
CA HIS A 49 2.72 33.10 -6.73
C HIS A 49 3.40 31.82 -7.21
N ILE A 50 4.61 31.91 -7.78
CA ILE A 50 5.37 30.73 -8.21
C ILE A 50 5.71 29.86 -7.00
N THR A 51 6.13 30.47 -5.89
CA THR A 51 6.47 29.74 -4.66
C THR A 51 5.23 29.08 -4.05
N ALA A 52 4.09 29.78 -4.01
CA ALA A 52 2.84 29.23 -3.50
C ALA A 52 2.36 28.04 -4.36
N ALA A 53 2.42 28.17 -5.68
CA ALA A 53 2.06 27.09 -6.60
C ALA A 53 3.01 25.88 -6.47
N ALA A 54 4.30 26.12 -6.24
CA ALA A 54 5.27 25.06 -5.99
C ALA A 54 5.01 24.33 -4.66
N ILE A 55 4.66 25.08 -3.60
CA ILE A 55 4.28 24.50 -2.30
C ILE A 55 3.00 23.68 -2.43
N GLU A 56 2.00 24.19 -3.14
CA GLU A 56 0.74 23.48 -3.36
C GLU A 56 0.93 22.19 -4.16
N ARG A 57 1.76 22.20 -5.20
CA ARG A 57 2.12 20.96 -5.91
C ARG A 57 2.84 19.98 -4.99
N ALA A 58 3.82 20.46 -4.22
CA ALA A 58 4.54 19.60 -3.28
C ALA A 58 3.62 18.99 -2.21
N THR A 59 2.60 19.71 -1.74
CA THR A 59 1.63 19.16 -0.76
C THR A 59 0.69 18.15 -1.41
N GLN A 60 0.26 18.38 -2.66
CA GLN A 60 -0.54 17.42 -3.42
C GLN A 60 0.24 16.13 -3.75
N ASP A 61 1.50 16.27 -4.16
CA ASP A 61 2.39 15.14 -4.44
C ASP A 61 2.65 14.33 -3.17
N ALA A 62 2.91 15.00 -2.03
CA ALA A 62 3.08 14.34 -0.75
C ALA A 62 1.80 13.63 -0.26
N ALA A 63 0.62 14.21 -0.51
CA ALA A 63 -0.65 13.56 -0.18
C ALA A 63 -0.90 12.32 -1.05
N THR A 64 -0.55 12.37 -2.32
CA THR A 64 -0.65 11.24 -3.26
C THR A 64 0.31 10.13 -2.87
N ALA A 65 1.59 10.45 -2.64
CA ALA A 65 2.59 9.48 -2.20
C ALA A 65 2.21 8.79 -0.89
N ARG A 66 1.57 9.49 0.05
CA ARG A 66 1.04 8.89 1.29
C ARG A 66 -0.08 7.89 1.01
N ARG A 67 -1.01 8.20 0.10
CA ARG A 67 -2.08 7.28 -0.28
C ARG A 67 -1.51 6.03 -0.93
N ASP A 68 -0.58 6.21 -1.86
CA ASP A 68 0.08 5.10 -2.56
C ASP A 68 0.85 4.22 -1.58
N LEU A 69 1.56 4.81 -0.60
CA LEU A 69 2.22 4.06 0.47
C LEU A 69 1.22 3.26 1.30
N THR A 70 0.10 3.85 1.73
CA THR A 70 -0.91 3.11 2.51
C THR A 70 -1.54 1.97 1.70
N GLU A 71 -1.75 2.17 0.40
CA GLU A 71 -2.27 1.12 -0.48
C GLU A 71 -1.25 -0.02 -0.67
N LEU A 72 0.03 0.33 -0.85
CA LEU A 72 1.12 -0.64 -0.94
C LEU A 72 1.33 -1.38 0.38
N GLU A 73 1.24 -0.71 1.52
CA GLU A 73 1.31 -1.35 2.84
C GLU A 73 0.15 -2.34 3.02
N GLN A 74 -1.07 -1.98 2.61
CA GLN A 74 -2.21 -2.90 2.64
C GLN A 74 -2.01 -4.10 1.69
N LYS A 75 -1.47 -3.85 0.49
CA LYS A 75 -1.18 -4.90 -0.50
C LYS A 75 0.00 -5.79 -0.11
N THR A 76 0.98 -5.28 0.63
CA THR A 76 2.17 -6.02 1.08
C THR A 76 2.07 -6.56 2.51
N ALA A 77 1.02 -6.18 3.26
CA ALA A 77 0.76 -6.69 4.59
C ALA A 77 0.79 -8.23 4.60
N PRO A 78 1.57 -8.86 5.51
CA PRO A 78 1.62 -10.30 5.67
C PRO A 78 0.23 -10.86 5.91
N ARG A 79 -0.12 -11.97 5.26
CA ARG A 79 -1.39 -12.65 5.55
C ARG A 79 -1.41 -13.12 7.00
N SER A 80 -2.50 -12.83 7.68
CA SER A 80 -2.81 -13.31 9.01
C SER A 80 -4.28 -13.68 9.10
N LEU A 81 -4.59 -14.64 9.97
CA LEU A 81 -5.96 -14.98 10.29
C LEU A 81 -6.54 -13.86 11.15
N SER A 82 -7.69 -13.33 10.73
CA SER A 82 -8.40 -12.35 11.55
C SER A 82 -8.86 -12.99 12.87
N PRO A 83 -9.01 -12.24 13.96
CA PRO A 83 -9.53 -12.78 15.23
C PRO A 83 -10.90 -13.45 15.07
N GLU A 84 -11.74 -12.93 14.17
CA GLU A 84 -13.05 -13.51 13.83
C GLU A 84 -12.91 -14.84 13.09
N GLN A 85 -11.97 -14.94 12.14
CA GLN A 85 -11.64 -16.19 11.47
C GLN A 85 -11.16 -17.25 12.46
N VAL A 86 -10.23 -16.89 13.35
CA VAL A 86 -9.74 -17.79 14.40
C VAL A 86 -10.89 -18.30 15.26
N LYS A 87 -11.76 -17.41 15.74
CA LYS A 87 -12.93 -17.79 16.55
C LYS A 87 -13.88 -18.73 15.81
N THR A 88 -14.17 -18.45 14.54
CA THR A 88 -15.05 -19.27 13.71
C THR A 88 -14.43 -20.63 13.40
N LEU A 89 -13.12 -20.69 13.12
CA LEU A 89 -12.40 -21.95 12.94
C LEU A 89 -12.48 -22.82 14.19
N LEU A 90 -12.14 -22.26 15.36
CA LEU A 90 -12.21 -22.98 16.64
C LEU A 90 -13.62 -23.49 16.93
N GLY A 91 -14.63 -22.63 16.86
CA GLY A 91 -16.02 -23.03 17.14
C GLY A 91 -16.54 -24.13 16.20
N ASN A 92 -16.17 -24.10 14.92
CA ASN A 92 -16.56 -25.13 13.96
C ASN A 92 -15.81 -26.45 14.17
N LEU A 93 -14.53 -26.40 14.58
CA LEU A 93 -13.74 -27.59 14.91
C LEU A 93 -14.30 -28.28 16.17
N GLU A 94 -14.57 -27.53 17.23
CA GLU A 94 -15.19 -28.05 18.46
C GLU A 94 -16.59 -28.63 18.21
N THR A 95 -17.39 -27.99 17.34
CA THR A 95 -18.72 -28.51 16.99
C THR A 95 -18.62 -29.80 16.18
N ALA A 96 -17.61 -29.93 15.32
CA ALA A 96 -17.34 -31.15 14.58
C ALA A 96 -16.90 -32.31 15.51
N GLU A 97 -16.30 -32.01 16.66
CA GLU A 97 -16.06 -32.99 17.73
C GLU A 97 -17.34 -33.35 18.50
N GLY A 98 -18.18 -32.36 18.82
CA GLY A 98 -19.38 -32.54 19.66
C GLY A 98 -20.61 -33.14 18.96
N ALA A 99 -20.67 -33.13 17.63
CA ALA A 99 -21.83 -33.65 16.87
C ALA A 99 -21.90 -35.20 16.87
N GLY A 100 -20.83 -35.89 17.23
CA GLY A 100 -20.84 -37.31 17.52
C GLY A 100 -21.21 -37.58 18.98
N LYS A 101 -22.43 -38.05 19.26
CA LYS A 101 -22.90 -38.51 20.59
C LYS A 101 -22.11 -39.69 21.19
N THR A 102 -20.97 -40.03 20.63
CA THR A 102 -20.05 -41.05 21.13
C THR A 102 -18.67 -40.42 21.31
N PRO A 103 -18.04 -40.52 22.50
CA PRO A 103 -16.79 -39.84 22.86
C PRO A 103 -15.53 -40.28 22.08
N ASN A 104 -15.67 -40.94 20.92
CA ASN A 104 -14.59 -41.49 20.12
C ASN A 104 -14.64 -41.09 18.62
N HIS A 105 -15.55 -40.20 18.20
CA HIS A 105 -15.75 -39.90 16.78
C HIS A 105 -15.39 -38.45 16.41
N MET A 106 -14.14 -38.09 16.61
CA MET A 106 -13.56 -36.90 15.99
C MET A 106 -13.34 -37.18 14.49
N VAL A 107 -14.06 -36.47 13.62
CA VAL A 107 -14.01 -36.65 12.15
C VAL A 107 -12.63 -36.28 11.60
N ILE A 108 -11.94 -35.32 12.23
CA ILE A 108 -10.61 -34.87 11.81
C ILE A 108 -9.63 -34.98 12.98
N LYS A 109 -8.94 -36.12 13.12
CA LYS A 109 -7.91 -36.27 14.16
C LYS A 109 -6.60 -35.55 13.83
N GLN A 110 -6.22 -35.58 12.55
CA GLN A 110 -4.95 -35.07 12.09
C GLN A 110 -5.14 -34.15 10.87
N ILE A 111 -4.53 -32.97 10.91
CA ILE A 111 -4.47 -32.03 9.78
C ILE A 111 -3.01 -31.70 9.53
N LEU A 112 -2.43 -32.29 8.50
CA LEU A 112 -1.12 -31.87 8.03
C LEU A 112 -1.24 -30.54 7.31
N VAL A 113 -0.41 -29.58 7.73
CA VAL A 113 -0.32 -28.28 7.09
C VAL A 113 1.07 -28.16 6.47
N THR A 114 1.13 -27.64 5.25
CA THR A 114 2.39 -27.34 4.57
C THR A 114 2.33 -25.97 3.93
N ALA A 115 3.48 -25.40 3.62
CA ALA A 115 3.62 -24.09 3.01
C ALA A 115 4.60 -24.13 1.84
N ALA A 116 4.39 -23.26 0.85
CA ALA A 116 5.29 -23.13 -0.30
C ALA A 116 6.76 -22.97 0.14
N ASN A 117 7.65 -23.78 -0.42
CA ASN A 117 9.08 -23.75 -0.09
C ASN A 117 9.68 -22.36 -0.39
N GLY A 118 10.47 -21.84 0.54
CA GLY A 118 11.15 -20.54 0.39
C GLY A 118 10.26 -19.30 0.58
N ASN A 119 8.97 -19.46 0.88
CA ASN A 119 8.07 -18.33 1.17
C ASN A 119 7.83 -18.20 2.68
N GLN A 120 8.60 -17.33 3.35
CA GLN A 120 8.49 -17.11 4.80
C GLN A 120 7.10 -16.64 5.23
N GLU A 121 6.44 -15.79 4.43
CA GLU A 121 5.08 -15.31 4.71
C GLU A 121 4.08 -16.48 4.72
N ALA A 122 4.13 -17.35 3.72
CA ALA A 122 3.28 -18.53 3.65
C ALA A 122 3.53 -19.49 4.82
N GLN A 123 4.78 -19.64 5.26
CA GLN A 123 5.13 -20.46 6.43
C GLN A 123 4.58 -19.86 7.72
N SER A 124 4.75 -18.55 7.94
CA SER A 124 4.17 -17.86 9.10
C SER A 124 2.65 -17.93 9.11
N PHE A 125 2.02 -17.83 7.94
CA PHE A 125 0.56 -17.96 7.82
C PHE A 125 0.08 -19.40 8.06
N ALA A 126 0.80 -20.40 7.55
CA ALA A 126 0.54 -21.82 7.83
C ALA A 126 0.66 -22.15 9.32
N MET A 127 1.65 -21.59 10.03
CA MET A 127 1.78 -21.76 11.47
C MET A 127 0.57 -21.26 12.26
N GLN A 128 -0.12 -20.22 11.78
CA GLN A 128 -1.35 -19.75 12.42
C GLN A 128 -2.46 -20.81 12.33
N PHE A 129 -2.62 -21.47 11.18
CA PHE A 129 -3.54 -22.59 11.05
C PHE A 129 -3.16 -23.76 11.96
N VAL A 130 -1.88 -24.16 11.99
CA VAL A 130 -1.39 -25.22 12.88
C VAL A 130 -1.73 -24.91 14.34
N ASN A 131 -1.51 -23.67 14.79
CA ASN A 131 -1.81 -23.27 16.16
C ASN A 131 -3.31 -23.32 16.45
N VAL A 132 -4.16 -22.90 15.50
CA VAL A 132 -5.63 -23.00 15.63
C VAL A 132 -6.06 -24.47 15.72
N PHE A 133 -5.54 -25.34 14.86
CA PHE A 133 -5.87 -26.76 14.87
C PHE A 133 -5.40 -27.46 16.15
N LYS A 134 -4.18 -27.18 16.62
CA LYS A 134 -3.66 -27.67 17.90
C LYS A 134 -4.53 -27.21 19.08
N HIS A 135 -4.99 -25.96 19.05
CA HIS A 135 -5.85 -25.43 20.12
C HIS A 135 -7.22 -26.11 20.14
N ALA A 136 -7.74 -26.50 18.97
CA ALA A 136 -8.95 -27.30 18.84
C ALA A 136 -8.73 -28.81 19.05
N GLY A 137 -7.61 -29.24 19.61
CA GLY A 137 -7.35 -30.66 19.92
C GLY A 137 -6.91 -31.54 18.74
N CYS A 138 -6.75 -30.98 17.54
CA CYS A 138 -6.26 -31.74 16.38
C CYS A 138 -4.75 -31.95 16.45
N GLU A 139 -4.28 -33.12 16.02
CA GLU A 139 -2.86 -33.35 15.72
C GLU A 139 -2.51 -32.60 14.43
N SER A 140 -1.81 -31.49 14.55
CA SER A 140 -1.36 -30.71 13.39
C SER A 140 0.12 -30.40 13.52
N ASP A 141 0.85 -30.49 12.43
CA ASP A 141 2.23 -30.04 12.38
C ASP A 141 2.54 -29.41 11.02
N LEU A 142 3.53 -28.51 11.03
CA LEU A 142 4.03 -27.89 9.81
C LEU A 142 5.04 -28.83 9.16
N SER A 143 4.60 -29.53 8.13
CA SER A 143 5.47 -30.43 7.36
C SER A 143 6.32 -29.62 6.38
N LEU A 144 7.60 -29.40 6.74
CA LEU A 144 8.61 -28.73 5.92
C LEU A 144 9.99 -29.40 6.08
N PRO A 145 10.85 -29.39 5.05
CA PRO A 145 10.57 -29.04 3.65
C PRO A 145 9.89 -30.21 2.92
N ILE A 146 8.98 -29.94 1.97
CA ILE A 146 8.38 -31.00 1.16
C ILE A 146 8.95 -30.96 -0.26
N PRO A 147 9.69 -32.00 -0.68
CA PRO A 147 10.15 -32.13 -2.07
C PRO A 147 8.96 -32.05 -3.05
N GLY A 148 9.14 -31.28 -4.13
CA GLY A 148 8.12 -31.18 -5.19
C GLY A 148 7.02 -30.14 -4.95
N LEU A 149 6.93 -29.50 -3.78
CA LEU A 149 6.05 -28.35 -3.63
C LEU A 149 6.62 -27.16 -4.40
N ARG A 150 5.93 -26.79 -5.47
CA ARG A 150 6.34 -25.67 -6.33
C ARG A 150 6.06 -24.33 -5.62
N PRO A 151 6.94 -23.33 -5.81
CA PRO A 151 6.74 -22.00 -5.23
C PRO A 151 5.59 -21.21 -5.88
N ASP A 152 4.98 -21.73 -6.94
CA ASP A 152 3.92 -21.10 -7.73
C ASP A 152 2.49 -21.34 -7.18
N VAL A 153 2.34 -22.13 -6.11
CA VAL A 153 1.03 -22.33 -5.49
C VAL A 153 0.58 -21.01 -4.86
N ILE A 154 -0.57 -20.48 -5.29
CA ILE A 154 -1.15 -19.23 -4.79
C ILE A 154 -2.41 -19.54 -3.97
N GLY A 155 -2.56 -18.90 -2.81
CA GLY A 155 -3.74 -19.04 -1.95
C GLY A 155 -3.70 -20.30 -1.07
N ILE A 156 -4.86 -20.74 -0.58
CA ILE A 156 -4.99 -21.92 0.28
C ILE A 156 -5.57 -23.07 -0.55
N HIS A 157 -4.96 -24.25 -0.44
CA HIS A 157 -5.39 -25.45 -1.15
C HIS A 157 -5.61 -26.60 -0.19
N ILE A 158 -6.66 -27.39 -0.43
CA ILE A 158 -6.82 -28.70 0.19
C ILE A 158 -6.37 -29.72 -0.85
N GLY A 159 -5.18 -30.28 -0.63
CA GLY A 159 -4.65 -31.36 -1.45
C GLY A 159 -5.34 -32.66 -1.10
N VAL A 160 -5.92 -33.35 -2.09
CA VAL A 160 -6.55 -34.67 -1.93
C VAL A 160 -5.91 -35.70 -2.87
N ARG A 161 -5.91 -36.97 -2.47
CA ARG A 161 -5.34 -38.08 -3.28
C ARG A 161 -6.14 -38.37 -4.55
N ASP A 162 -7.45 -38.50 -4.38
CA ASP A 162 -8.40 -38.82 -5.43
C ASP A 162 -9.52 -37.79 -5.41
N SER A 163 -9.67 -37.05 -6.50
CA SER A 163 -10.73 -36.06 -6.65
C SER A 163 -12.13 -36.69 -6.73
N LYS A 164 -12.22 -38.00 -7.05
CA LYS A 164 -13.49 -38.74 -7.10
C LYS A 164 -13.90 -39.28 -5.73
N ASN A 165 -12.94 -39.49 -4.82
CA ASN A 165 -13.16 -40.03 -3.49
C ASN A 165 -12.50 -39.13 -2.44
N ILE A 166 -13.14 -37.99 -2.18
CA ILE A 166 -12.64 -36.99 -1.25
C ILE A 166 -12.83 -37.51 0.19
N PRO A 167 -11.76 -37.58 1.01
CA PRO A 167 -11.87 -38.00 2.41
C PRO A 167 -12.85 -37.12 3.19
N GLU A 168 -13.62 -37.72 4.11
CA GLU A 168 -14.60 -36.98 4.92
C GLU A 168 -13.96 -35.83 5.70
N GLY A 169 -12.73 -36.02 6.20
CA GLY A 169 -11.98 -34.97 6.89
C GLY A 169 -11.65 -33.77 6.00
N ALA A 170 -11.35 -33.99 4.71
CA ALA A 170 -11.13 -32.92 3.75
C ALA A 170 -12.43 -32.16 3.45
N LEU A 171 -13.57 -32.87 3.35
CA LEU A 171 -14.88 -32.24 3.21
C LEU A 171 -15.25 -31.42 4.45
N ALA A 172 -15.01 -31.95 5.65
CA ALA A 172 -15.24 -31.22 6.89
C ALA A 172 -14.36 -29.95 6.96
N LEU A 173 -13.07 -30.06 6.66
CA LEU A 173 -12.16 -28.91 6.59
C LEU A 173 -12.62 -27.86 5.56
N SER A 174 -13.09 -28.30 4.39
CA SER A 174 -13.62 -27.39 3.36
C SER A 174 -14.81 -26.56 3.87
N ARG A 175 -15.74 -27.17 4.62
CA ARG A 175 -16.86 -26.46 5.24
C ARG A 175 -16.39 -25.51 6.33
N ILE A 176 -15.42 -25.92 7.15
CA ILE A 176 -14.85 -25.10 8.22
C ILE A 176 -14.20 -23.83 7.64
N LEU A 177 -13.38 -23.97 6.60
CA LEU A 177 -12.74 -22.84 5.92
C LEU A 177 -13.77 -21.94 5.23
N SER A 178 -14.78 -22.53 4.56
CA SER A 178 -15.87 -21.79 3.92
C SER A 178 -16.67 -20.97 4.94
N ASN A 179 -17.00 -21.55 6.10
CA ASN A 179 -17.72 -20.85 7.17
C ASN A 179 -16.90 -19.72 7.79
N ALA A 180 -15.57 -19.87 7.84
CA ALA A 180 -14.67 -18.81 8.26
C ALA A 180 -14.44 -17.73 7.17
N GLY A 181 -15.05 -17.86 5.99
CA GLY A 181 -14.86 -16.93 4.88
C GLY A 181 -13.44 -16.94 4.31
N ILE A 182 -12.73 -18.06 4.46
CA ILE A 182 -11.36 -18.23 3.97
C ILE A 182 -11.44 -18.85 2.58
N PRO A 183 -11.01 -18.17 1.50
CA PRO A 183 -11.04 -18.74 0.16
C PRO A 183 -10.01 -19.87 0.03
N PHE A 184 -10.45 -21.01 -0.51
CA PHE A 184 -9.60 -22.17 -0.76
C PHE A 184 -9.99 -22.87 -2.05
N THR A 185 -9.08 -23.70 -2.58
CA THR A 185 -9.33 -24.59 -3.72
C THR A 185 -9.06 -26.05 -3.31
N VAL A 186 -9.82 -27.00 -3.84
CA VAL A 186 -9.53 -28.43 -3.65
C VAL A 186 -8.83 -28.95 -4.90
N SER A 187 -7.62 -29.49 -4.75
CA SER A 187 -6.78 -29.90 -5.87
C SER A 187 -6.26 -31.31 -5.66
N GLN A 188 -6.12 -32.08 -6.74
CA GLN A 188 -5.51 -33.40 -6.67
C GLN A 188 -4.00 -33.29 -6.49
N MET A 189 -3.46 -34.00 -5.50
CA MET A 189 -2.01 -34.05 -5.22
C MET A 189 -1.31 -35.08 -6.11
N THR A 190 -0.03 -34.85 -6.40
CA THR A 190 0.84 -35.86 -6.99
C THR A 190 1.05 -37.03 -6.03
N GLN A 191 1.19 -38.25 -6.57
CA GLN A 191 1.29 -39.47 -5.74
C GLN A 191 2.46 -39.43 -4.75
N ASP A 192 3.59 -38.82 -5.12
CA ASP A 192 4.78 -38.75 -4.26
C ASP A 192 4.71 -37.68 -3.17
N PHE A 193 3.70 -36.80 -3.21
CA PHE A 193 3.57 -35.71 -2.25
C PHE A 193 2.91 -36.19 -0.95
N LEU A 194 3.70 -36.37 0.13
CA LEU A 194 3.26 -36.86 1.44
C LEU A 194 2.46 -38.18 1.40
N PRO A 195 3.02 -39.29 0.89
CA PRO A 195 2.31 -40.53 0.51
C PRO A 195 1.31 -41.05 1.55
N GLU A 196 1.63 -40.91 2.83
CA GLU A 196 0.84 -41.42 3.95
C GLU A 196 -0.41 -40.59 4.28
N ALA A 197 -0.46 -39.33 3.82
CA ALA A 197 -1.54 -38.42 4.13
C ALA A 197 -2.73 -38.60 3.14
N PRO A 198 -3.97 -38.78 3.64
CA PRO A 198 -5.16 -38.83 2.78
C PRO A 198 -5.49 -37.46 2.17
N PHE A 199 -5.22 -36.39 2.92
CA PHE A 199 -5.33 -35.00 2.48
C PHE A 199 -4.34 -34.12 3.25
N VAL A 200 -4.11 -32.90 2.76
CA VAL A 200 -3.21 -31.91 3.37
C VAL A 200 -3.71 -30.50 3.09
N LEU A 201 -3.50 -29.58 4.04
CA LEU A 201 -3.72 -28.16 3.83
C LEU A 201 -2.41 -27.52 3.32
N VAL A 202 -2.42 -27.02 2.09
CA VAL A 202 -1.28 -26.34 1.47
C VAL A 202 -1.52 -24.83 1.48
N VAL A 203 -0.61 -24.10 2.10
CA VAL A 203 -0.61 -22.64 2.13
C VAL A 203 0.40 -22.11 1.12
N GLY A 204 -0.11 -21.60 0.02
CA GLY A 204 0.65 -20.98 -1.06
C GLY A 204 0.99 -19.51 -0.80
N ALA A 205 1.60 -18.86 -1.78
CA ALA A 205 1.89 -17.44 -1.83
C ALA A 205 0.62 -16.58 -1.84
N LYS A 206 0.77 -15.27 -1.56
CA LYS A 206 -0.32 -14.30 -1.61
C LYS A 206 -0.74 -14.07 -3.09
N PRO A 207 -2.06 -14.07 -3.40
CA PRO A 207 -2.51 -13.66 -4.73
C PRO A 207 -2.19 -12.18 -4.96
N TYR A 208 -1.58 -11.86 -6.10
CA TYR A 208 -1.25 -10.50 -6.54
C TYR A 208 -2.42 -9.81 -7.21
#